data_AF-A0A5R2N8K5-F1
#
_entry.id   AF-A0A5R2N8K5-F1
#
_cell.length_a   1.000
_cell.length_b   1.000
_cell.length_c   1.000
_cell.angle_alpha   90.00
_cell.angle_beta   90.00
_cell.angle_gamma   90.00
#
_symmetry.space_group_name_H-M   'P 1'
#
loop_
_entity.id
_entity.type
_entity.pdbx_description
1 polymer ?
#
loop_
_entity_poly.entity_id
_entity_poly.type
_entity_poly.pdbx_seq_one_letter_code
_entity_poly.pdbx_strand_id
1 'polypeptide(L)'
;MDAARNDARAGAGANAGSALNHSIMQLLEHVDYRLITGGEDLEAIYRLRYHSYLQSGMCGPIASGMFEDRWDNLPNSYRFGVYFDGHLVSTLRLHYISREHPHSPSVDAYPEILTERLA
;
A
#
# COMPACT_ATOMS: atom_id res chain seq x y z
N MET A 1 5.78 -15.23 45.74
CA MET A 1 5.10 -13.99 45.32
C MET A 1 5.38 -13.63 43.86
N ASP A 2 6.34 -14.28 43.18
CA ASP A 2 6.70 -13.97 41.78
C ASP A 2 5.81 -14.63 40.71
N ALA A 3 5.24 -15.81 40.97
CA ALA A 3 4.39 -16.51 39.99
C ALA A 3 3.10 -15.73 39.65
N ALA A 4 2.41 -15.19 40.65
CA ALA A 4 1.17 -14.43 40.47
C ALA A 4 1.38 -13.08 39.72
N ARG A 5 2.58 -12.50 39.80
CA ARG A 5 2.94 -11.29 39.04
C ARG A 5 3.22 -11.57 37.57
N ASN A 6 3.65 -12.79 37.24
CA ASN A 6 3.93 -13.20 35.87
C ASN A 6 2.64 -13.49 35.10
N ASP A 7 1.67 -14.15 35.74
CA ASP A 7 0.36 -14.47 35.14
C ASP A 7 -0.47 -13.21 34.85
N ALA A 8 -0.42 -12.20 35.73
CA ALA A 8 -1.10 -10.93 35.52
C ALA A 8 -0.51 -10.12 34.34
N ARG A 9 0.81 -10.19 34.10
CA ARG A 9 1.46 -9.55 32.96
C ARG A 9 1.15 -10.26 31.64
N ALA A 10 1.08 -11.59 31.64
CA ALA A 10 0.70 -12.37 30.48
C ALA A 10 -0.77 -12.14 30.08
N GLY A 11 -1.69 -12.09 31.06
CA GLY A 11 -3.10 -11.80 30.84
C GLY A 11 -3.35 -10.38 30.32
N ALA A 12 -2.61 -9.37 30.80
CA ALA A 12 -2.72 -8.00 30.30
C ALA A 12 -2.23 -7.85 28.85
N GLY A 13 -1.16 -8.56 28.46
CA GLY A 13 -0.65 -8.55 27.08
C GLY A 13 -1.61 -9.21 26.08
N ALA A 14 -2.26 -10.31 26.46
CA ALA A 14 -3.27 -10.96 25.63
C ALA A 14 -4.54 -10.10 25.46
N ASN A 15 -4.98 -9.42 26.53
CA ASN A 15 -6.15 -8.55 26.49
C ASN A 15 -5.90 -7.25 25.72
N ALA A 16 -4.68 -6.68 25.82
CA ALA A 16 -4.26 -5.54 25.01
C ALA A 16 -4.17 -5.88 23.52
N GLY A 17 -3.70 -7.08 23.17
CA GLY A 17 -3.73 -7.58 21.79
C GLY A 17 -5.16 -7.73 21.25
N SER A 18 -6.10 -8.17 22.10
CA SER A 18 -7.52 -8.26 21.75
C SER A 18 -8.16 -6.89 21.55
N ALA A 19 -7.89 -5.91 22.42
CA ALA A 19 -8.40 -4.55 22.29
C ALA A 19 -7.85 -3.82 21.06
N LEU A 20 -6.54 -3.94 20.79
CA LEU A 20 -5.93 -3.37 19.58
C LEU A 20 -6.54 -3.98 18.31
N ASN A 21 -6.65 -5.30 18.24
CA ASN A 21 -7.28 -5.98 17.10
C ASN A 21 -8.73 -5.51 16.91
N HIS A 22 -9.49 -5.35 18.00
CA HIS A 22 -10.86 -4.85 17.91
C HIS A 22 -10.92 -3.43 17.34
N SER A 23 -10.06 -2.52 17.84
CA SER A 23 -9.98 -1.15 17.32
C SER A 23 -9.53 -1.09 15.85
N ILE A 24 -8.61 -1.96 15.44
CA ILE A 24 -8.20 -2.06 14.03
C ILE A 24 -9.37 -2.54 13.16
N MET A 25 -10.09 -3.57 13.60
CA MET A 25 -11.23 -4.09 12.83
C MET A 25 -12.34 -3.05 12.71
N GLN A 26 -12.65 -2.32 13.79
CA GLN A 26 -13.58 -1.18 13.75
C GLN A 26 -13.11 -0.11 12.75
N LEU A 27 -11.82 0.24 12.75
CA LEU A 27 -11.30 1.20 11.78
C LEU A 27 -11.48 0.71 10.33
N LEU A 28 -11.26 -0.58 10.09
CA LEU A 28 -11.39 -1.17 8.75
C LEU A 28 -12.85 -1.18 8.24
N GLU A 29 -13.85 -1.11 9.11
CA GLU A 29 -15.27 -0.93 8.70
C GLU A 29 -15.51 0.40 7.98
N HIS A 30 -14.64 1.39 8.17
CA HIS A 30 -14.69 2.70 7.53
C HIS A 30 -13.79 2.80 6.29
N VAL A 31 -13.06 1.74 5.95
CA VAL A 31 -12.08 1.73 4.86
C VAL A 31 -12.62 1.01 3.64
N ASP A 32 -12.73 1.73 2.52
CA ASP A 32 -13.05 1.16 1.22
C ASP A 32 -11.78 1.04 0.35
N TYR A 33 -11.64 -0.07 -0.34
CA TYR A 33 -10.62 -0.27 -1.38
C TYR A 33 -11.28 -0.28 -2.74
N ARG A 34 -10.86 0.60 -3.64
CA ARG A 34 -11.44 0.70 -5.00
C ARG A 34 -10.37 0.44 -6.04
N LEU A 35 -10.62 -0.50 -6.95
CA LEU A 35 -9.78 -0.67 -8.13
C LEU A 35 -10.01 0.50 -9.08
N ILE A 36 -8.94 1.18 -9.44
CA ILE A 36 -8.97 2.38 -10.27
C ILE A 36 -8.71 1.98 -11.72
N THR A 37 -9.70 2.21 -12.58
CA THR A 37 -9.67 1.83 -14.00
C THR A 37 -9.45 3.01 -14.95
N GLY A 38 -9.61 4.25 -14.49
CA GLY A 38 -9.39 5.45 -15.30
C GLY A 38 -10.11 6.68 -14.74
N GLY A 39 -10.21 7.73 -15.56
CA GLY A 39 -10.98 8.95 -15.26
C GLY A 39 -10.42 9.79 -14.10
N GLU A 40 -11.30 10.54 -13.44
CA GLU A 40 -10.95 11.46 -12.36
C GLU A 40 -10.32 10.74 -11.16
N ASP A 41 -10.74 9.51 -10.88
CA ASP A 41 -10.15 8.67 -9.82
C ASP A 41 -8.66 8.38 -10.10
N LEU A 42 -8.27 8.22 -11.37
CA LEU A 42 -6.87 8.00 -11.75
C LEU A 42 -6.03 9.25 -11.50
N GLU A 43 -6.54 10.43 -11.89
CA GLU A 43 -5.87 11.70 -11.61
C GLU A 43 -5.73 11.93 -10.10
N ALA A 44 -6.76 11.62 -9.32
CA ALA A 44 -6.75 11.78 -7.87
C ALA A 44 -5.64 10.96 -7.20
N ILE A 45 -5.47 9.69 -7.58
CA ILE A 45 -4.39 8.85 -7.03
C ILE A 45 -3.00 9.32 -7.47
N TYR A 46 -2.85 9.85 -8.70
CA TYR A 46 -1.56 10.34 -9.18
C TYR A 46 -1.15 11.66 -8.51
N ARG A 47 -2.10 12.55 -8.23
CA ARG A 47 -1.86 13.74 -7.40
C ARG A 47 -1.47 13.35 -5.99
N LEU A 48 -2.19 12.42 -5.37
CA LEU A 48 -1.86 11.92 -4.03
C LEU A 48 -0.45 11.32 -3.98
N ARG A 49 -0.11 10.46 -4.95
CA ARG A 49 1.22 9.85 -5.06
C ARG A 49 2.31 10.91 -5.21
N TYR A 50 2.09 11.92 -6.06
CA TYR A 50 3.00 13.04 -6.23
C TYR A 50 3.25 13.78 -4.91
N HIS A 51 2.20 14.16 -4.19
CA HIS A 51 2.34 14.85 -2.91
C HIS A 51 3.13 14.02 -1.89
N SER A 52 2.84 12.72 -1.79
CA SER A 52 3.57 11.81 -0.90
C SER A 52 5.05 11.66 -1.29
N TYR A 53 5.36 11.55 -2.58
CA TYR A 53 6.74 11.38 -3.07
C TYR A 53 7.55 12.67 -2.96
N LEU A 54 6.92 13.82 -3.21
CA LEU A 54 7.54 15.12 -3.02
C LEU A 54 7.86 15.36 -1.53
N GLN A 55 6.92 15.05 -0.63
CA GLN A 55 7.12 15.21 0.82
C GLN A 55 8.21 14.29 1.37
N SER A 56 8.36 13.09 0.83
CA SER A 56 9.40 12.13 1.22
C SER A 56 10.75 12.36 0.52
N GLY A 57 10.83 13.31 -0.42
CA GLY A 57 12.04 13.56 -1.21
C GLY A 57 12.34 12.49 -2.27
N MET A 58 11.38 11.61 -2.56
CA MET A 58 11.53 10.57 -3.59
C MET A 58 11.38 11.10 -5.02
N CYS A 59 10.79 12.29 -5.20
CA CYS A 59 10.76 12.97 -6.50
C CYS A 59 10.97 14.48 -6.36
N GLY A 60 11.41 15.12 -7.45
CA GLY A 60 11.42 16.57 -7.58
C GLY A 60 10.05 17.13 -8.01
N PRO A 61 9.93 18.47 -8.13
CA PRO A 61 8.71 19.09 -8.63
C PRO A 61 8.38 18.66 -10.06
N ILE A 62 7.12 18.27 -10.30
CA ILE A 62 6.61 17.88 -11.62
C ILE A 62 5.52 18.87 -12.03
N ALA A 63 5.62 19.43 -13.24
CA ALA A 63 4.74 20.51 -13.70
C ALA A 63 3.25 20.14 -13.73
N SER A 64 2.92 18.86 -14.01
CA SER A 64 1.54 18.37 -13.99
C SER A 64 0.94 18.27 -12.58
N GLY A 65 1.78 18.27 -11.55
CA GLY A 65 1.37 17.96 -10.17
C GLY A 65 0.90 16.51 -9.99
N MET A 66 1.31 15.61 -10.88
CA MET A 66 0.93 14.21 -10.89
C MET A 66 2.18 13.33 -11.06
N PHE A 67 2.21 12.19 -10.38
CA PHE A 67 3.29 11.21 -10.50
C PHE A 67 2.73 9.94 -11.13
N GLU A 68 3.13 9.71 -12.38
CA GLU A 68 2.89 8.49 -13.14
C GLU A 68 4.19 8.03 -13.80
N ASP A 69 4.29 6.73 -14.08
CA ASP A 69 5.47 6.14 -14.72
C ASP A 69 5.10 5.08 -15.76
N ARG A 70 6.13 4.56 -16.45
CA ARG A 70 5.96 3.55 -17.51
C ARG A 70 5.32 2.24 -17.03
N TRP A 71 5.34 1.95 -15.73
CA TRP A 71 4.81 0.68 -15.20
C TRP A 71 3.32 0.79 -14.83
N ASP A 72 2.76 2.00 -14.72
CA ASP A 72 1.36 2.19 -14.32
C ASP A 72 0.35 1.55 -15.29
N ASN A 73 0.65 1.56 -16.59
CA ASN A 73 -0.26 1.11 -17.65
C ASN A 73 0.03 -0.31 -18.16
N LEU A 74 0.88 -1.07 -17.46
CA LEU A 74 1.12 -2.48 -17.81
C LEU A 74 -0.10 -3.35 -17.50
N PRO A 75 -0.36 -4.43 -18.27
CA PRO A 75 -1.50 -5.33 -18.03
C PRO A 75 -1.44 -6.05 -16.67
N ASN A 76 -0.27 -6.05 -16.04
CA ASN A 76 -0.05 -6.62 -14.71
C ASN A 76 -0.05 -5.60 -13.57
N SER A 77 -0.37 -4.33 -13.85
CA SER A 77 -0.40 -3.23 -12.90
C SER A 77 -1.83 -2.92 -12.46
N TYR A 78 -2.12 -3.12 -11.18
CA TYR A 78 -3.39 -2.72 -10.55
C TYR A 78 -3.16 -1.58 -9.59
N ARG A 79 -3.99 -0.54 -9.69
CA ARG A 79 -3.91 0.64 -8.82
C ARG A 79 -5.19 0.70 -8.00
N PHE A 80 -5.03 0.82 -6.70
CA PHE A 80 -6.12 0.91 -5.75
C PHE A 80 -6.09 2.29 -5.07
N GLY A 81 -7.26 2.88 -4.93
CA GLY A 81 -7.49 3.96 -3.95
C GLY A 81 -7.94 3.34 -2.64
N VAL A 82 -7.41 3.85 -1.53
CA VAL A 82 -7.83 3.52 -0.18
C VAL A 82 -8.57 4.74 0.36
N TYR A 83 -9.85 4.54 0.68
CA TYR A 83 -10.74 5.61 1.11
C TYR A 83 -11.13 5.38 2.56
N PHE A 84 -11.18 6.45 3.35
CA PHE A 84 -11.71 6.44 4.71
C PHE A 84 -12.93 7.35 4.75
N ASP A 85 -14.10 6.81 5.13
CA ASP A 85 -15.38 7.54 5.08
C ASP A 85 -15.58 8.26 3.73
N GLY A 86 -15.30 7.56 2.62
CA GLY A 86 -15.42 8.08 1.26
C GLY A 86 -14.32 9.06 0.79
N HIS A 87 -13.36 9.43 1.64
CA HIS A 87 -12.25 10.32 1.28
C HIS A 87 -11.00 9.54 0.90
N LEU A 88 -10.37 9.86 -0.24
CA LEU A 88 -9.13 9.22 -0.66
C LEU A 88 -7.98 9.60 0.30
N VAL A 89 -7.47 8.61 1.05
CA VAL A 89 -6.41 8.82 2.06
C VAL A 89 -5.10 8.14 1.70
N SER A 90 -5.12 7.10 0.85
CA SER A 90 -3.92 6.41 0.39
C SER A 90 -4.13 5.80 -1.00
N THR A 91 -3.04 5.40 -1.65
CA THR A 91 -3.07 4.63 -2.89
C THR A 91 -2.04 3.51 -2.86
N LEU A 92 -2.42 2.35 -3.37
CA LEU A 92 -1.57 1.17 -3.49
C LEU A 92 -1.44 0.78 -4.96
N ARG A 93 -0.23 0.48 -5.42
CA ARG A 93 0.00 -0.16 -6.71
C ARG A 93 0.49 -1.58 -6.49
N LEU A 94 -0.18 -2.53 -7.13
CA LEU A 94 0.15 -3.95 -7.09
C LEU A 94 0.56 -4.40 -8.49
N HIS A 95 1.77 -4.94 -8.60
CA HIS A 95 2.21 -5.68 -9.78
C HIS A 95 2.25 -7.16 -9.45
N TYR A 96 1.55 -7.99 -10.24
CA TYR A 96 1.82 -9.43 -10.24
C TYR A 96 2.86 -9.73 -11.32
N ILE A 97 3.79 -10.64 -11.04
CA ILE A 97 4.92 -10.90 -11.94
C ILE A 97 4.93 -12.38 -12.25
N SER A 98 5.05 -12.71 -13.53
CA SER A 98 5.09 -14.08 -14.05
C SER A 98 6.01 -14.13 -15.27
N ARG A 99 6.27 -15.33 -15.80
CA ARG A 99 6.97 -15.51 -17.08
C ARG A 99 6.32 -14.73 -18.23
N GLU A 100 4.98 -14.69 -18.26
CA GLU A 100 4.22 -13.97 -19.30
C GLU A 100 4.25 -12.45 -19.07
N HIS A 101 4.35 -12.00 -17.82
CA HIS A 101 4.37 -10.59 -17.44
C HIS A 101 5.57 -10.28 -16.53
N PRO A 102 6.79 -10.19 -17.10
CA PRO A 102 8.03 -10.13 -16.32
C PRO A 102 8.43 -8.72 -15.88
N HIS A 103 7.59 -7.70 -16.13
CA HIS A 103 7.94 -6.29 -15.91
C HIS A 103 7.24 -5.71 -14.69
N SER A 104 8.00 -5.04 -13.82
CA SER A 104 7.47 -4.23 -12.70
C SER A 104 8.57 -3.29 -12.17
N PRO A 105 8.22 -2.27 -11.36
CA PRO A 105 9.23 -1.45 -10.69
C PRO A 105 10.21 -2.26 -9.85
N SER A 106 9.72 -3.34 -9.21
CA SER A 106 10.55 -4.21 -8.36
C SER A 106 11.55 -5.04 -9.16
N VAL A 107 11.18 -5.50 -10.36
CA VAL A 107 12.11 -6.22 -11.26
C VAL A 107 13.23 -5.29 -11.72
N ASP A 108 12.90 -4.04 -12.02
CA ASP A 108 13.90 -3.06 -12.45
C ASP A 108 14.81 -2.63 -11.28
N ALA A 109 14.29 -2.62 -10.04
CA ALA A 109 15.06 -2.27 -8.85
C ALA A 109 15.95 -3.40 -8.32
N TYR A 110 15.52 -4.67 -8.47
CA TYR A 110 16.19 -5.86 -7.93
C TYR A 110 16.25 -7.01 -8.96
N PRO A 111 16.83 -6.79 -10.15
CA PRO A 111 16.87 -7.80 -11.20
C PRO A 111 17.61 -9.07 -10.75
N GLU A 112 18.66 -8.94 -9.95
CA GLU A 112 19.46 -10.05 -9.45
C GLU A 112 18.69 -11.03 -8.56
N ILE A 113 17.60 -10.59 -7.93
CA ILE A 113 16.75 -11.45 -7.09
C ILE A 113 15.58 -12.03 -7.90
N LEU A 114 15.00 -11.22 -8.79
CA LEU A 114 13.73 -11.54 -9.44
C LEU A 114 13.89 -12.23 -10.79
N THR A 115 14.95 -11.96 -11.56
CA THR A 115 15.13 -12.58 -12.89
C THR A 115 15.27 -14.10 -12.79
N GLU A 116 15.97 -14.64 -11.79
CA GLU A 116 16.10 -16.09 -11.58
C GLU A 116 14.75 -16.75 -11.27
N ARG A 117 13.90 -16.07 -10.49
CA ARG A 117 12.56 -16.58 -10.11
C ARG A 117 11.56 -16.55 -11.26
N LEU A 118 11.85 -15.76 -12.29
CA LEU A 118 11.04 -15.62 -13.50
C LEU A 118 11.54 -16.50 -14.64
N ALA A 119 12.73 -17.11 -14.52
CA ALA A 119 13.29 -18.03 -15.51
C ALA A 119 12.49 -19.32 -15.62
#